data_AF-A0A9X7WHB6-F1
#
_entry.id   AF-A0A9X7WHB6-F1
#
_cell.length_a   1.000
_cell.length_b   1.000
_cell.length_c   1.000
_cell.angle_alpha   90.00
_cell.angle_beta   90.00
_cell.angle_gamma   90.00
#
_symmetry.space_group_name_H-M   'P 1'
#
loop_
_entity.id
_entity.type
_entity.pdbx_description
1 polymer ?
#
loop_
_entity_poly.entity_id
_entity_poly.type
_entity_poly.pdbx_seq_one_letter_code
_entity_poly.pdbx_strand_id
1 'polypeptide(L)'
;MTTIKKFLSGVAVAGLVAGMGAAVGTPAGLSATTADWLLAAEHVLLIGTDGTNLSKILEYAYNEDSGFKTAMDQGITGATSEVNHTTISGPSWSTILTGVWDDKHGVINNVFESSPYNSWPTVFNLLEYHNPNIETSVIADWDYINDIGAAGGYGADNNLFVPFQNSWADTDAEVTAQTIAQILATTTNPNIDTFMFSYQVQVDEAGHGFGGGSAEYEQAVINVGANIQAILAAVAQAKAATGDDWSIIITTDHGHQQSLGFGHGFQSPNETSQFVIFDQAGDHATDGSQNLNYSIADITPTILSLFGVPMRSDFDGVSMANDPTVLNGIVEPTDLKQALTDAIAMFGYPNIGNDLALGLRTVIATIPYLLNGVVTDIDKFLQGIVDQDIFLISGLAQFAQQVNDFVGGLIVDSTQLVAHGVAYLTGSGVIAPTDPPLPQPGSSEFTGIESLLADHSVSAPDLGDSDLSGLLDALVG
;
A
#
# COMPACT_ATOMS: atom_id res chain seq x y z
N MET A 1 21.79 7.98 -33.55
CA MET A 1 20.78 6.95 -33.87
C MET A 1 19.47 7.46 -33.32
N THR A 2 18.44 7.38 -34.15
CA THR A 2 17.19 8.13 -34.09
C THR A 2 16.33 7.80 -32.88
N THR A 3 16.06 8.82 -32.06
CA THR A 3 15.07 8.85 -30.99
C THR A 3 13.67 8.63 -31.58
N ILE A 4 13.07 7.48 -31.26
CA ILE A 4 11.65 7.22 -31.52
C ILE A 4 10.90 7.91 -30.40
N LYS A 5 10.28 9.06 -30.72
CA LYS A 5 9.34 9.73 -29.81
C LYS A 5 8.13 8.81 -29.61
N LYS A 6 7.77 8.52 -28.35
CA LYS A 6 6.51 7.84 -27.97
C LYS A 6 5.37 8.53 -28.73
N PHE A 7 4.75 7.82 -29.68
CA PHE A 7 3.62 8.31 -30.46
C PHE A 7 2.38 8.20 -29.57
N LEU A 8 1.71 9.33 -29.34
CA LEU A 8 0.47 9.44 -28.57
C LEU A 8 -0.57 8.39 -28.99
N SER A 9 -0.88 7.46 -28.10
CA SER A 9 -2.15 6.72 -28.11
C SER A 9 -3.19 7.57 -27.38
N GLY A 10 -3.40 8.79 -27.88
CA GLY A 10 -4.29 9.80 -27.31
C GLY A 10 -5.36 10.21 -28.31
N VAL A 11 -6.16 9.26 -28.80
CA VAL A 11 -7.38 9.55 -29.57
C VAL A 11 -8.48 8.59 -29.14
N ALA A 12 -9.09 8.84 -27.98
CA ALA A 12 -10.38 8.25 -27.61
C ALA A 12 -11.27 9.17 -26.74
N VAL A 13 -10.85 10.38 -26.37
CA VAL A 13 -11.69 11.33 -25.62
C VAL A 13 -11.85 12.65 -26.38
N ALA A 14 -12.43 12.58 -27.58
CA ALA A 14 -12.98 13.72 -28.30
C ALA A 14 -13.83 13.22 -29.48
N GLY A 15 -14.94 12.55 -29.19
CA GLY A 15 -15.70 11.88 -30.26
C GLY A 15 -17.16 11.66 -29.96
N LEU A 16 -17.88 12.58 -29.30
CA LEU A 16 -19.34 12.46 -29.25
C LEU A 16 -20.13 13.78 -29.06
N VAL A 17 -19.78 14.86 -29.75
CA VAL A 17 -20.79 15.90 -30.12
C VAL A 17 -20.37 16.57 -31.43
N ALA A 18 -20.84 16.05 -32.57
CA ALA A 18 -20.80 16.77 -33.85
C ALA A 18 -22.10 16.54 -34.63
N GLY A 19 -23.20 17.05 -34.09
CA GLY A 19 -24.44 17.26 -34.83
C GLY A 19 -24.75 18.76 -34.87
N MET A 20 -24.62 19.35 -36.07
CA MET A 20 -25.03 20.71 -36.45
C MET A 20 -24.35 21.92 -35.77
N GLY A 21 -23.34 22.46 -36.46
CA GLY A 21 -23.31 23.86 -36.92
C GLY A 21 -23.23 25.00 -35.90
N ALA A 22 -22.02 25.47 -35.61
CA ALA A 22 -21.65 26.90 -35.54
C ALA A 22 -20.13 27.01 -35.38
N ALA A 23 -19.53 28.04 -36.00
CA ALA A 23 -18.10 28.31 -35.97
C ALA A 23 -17.56 28.46 -34.53
N VAL A 24 -16.57 27.67 -34.16
CA VAL A 24 -15.76 27.86 -32.95
C VAL A 24 -14.29 27.73 -33.35
N GLY A 25 -13.49 28.72 -32.94
CA GLY A 25 -12.10 28.89 -33.33
C GLY A 25 -11.20 27.71 -32.97
N THR A 26 -10.04 27.67 -33.61
CA THR A 26 -8.91 26.79 -33.29
C THR A 26 -8.67 26.72 -31.77
N PRO A 27 -8.61 25.52 -31.16
CA PRO A 27 -8.24 25.40 -29.76
C PRO A 27 -6.84 25.98 -29.56
N ALA A 28 -6.70 26.85 -28.56
CA ALA A 28 -5.40 27.32 -28.10
C ALA A 28 -4.56 26.10 -27.71
N GLY A 29 -3.30 26.09 -28.19
CA GLY A 29 -2.40 24.96 -28.04
C GLY A 29 -2.16 24.58 -26.58
N LEU A 30 -1.92 23.28 -26.37
CA LEU A 30 -1.23 22.77 -25.19
C LEU A 30 0.01 23.65 -24.96
N SER A 31 0.11 24.24 -23.78
CA SER A 31 1.31 24.95 -23.32
C SER A 31 2.53 24.02 -23.48
N ALA A 32 3.70 24.56 -23.80
CA ALA A 32 4.95 23.78 -23.79
C ALA A 32 5.17 23.07 -22.44
N THR A 33 4.79 23.72 -21.33
CA THR A 33 4.81 23.13 -19.99
C THR A 33 3.87 21.93 -19.87
N THR A 34 2.72 21.94 -20.57
CA THR A 34 1.78 20.81 -20.62
C THR A 34 2.19 19.69 -21.59
N ALA A 35 3.19 19.91 -22.43
CA ALA A 35 3.71 18.89 -23.33
C ALA A 35 4.97 18.22 -22.76
N ASP A 36 5.72 18.94 -21.92
CA ASP A 36 6.94 18.43 -21.29
C ASP A 36 6.64 17.44 -20.14
N TRP A 37 5.59 17.63 -19.31
CA TRP A 37 5.19 16.60 -18.32
C TRP A 37 4.69 15.31 -18.96
N LEU A 38 4.00 15.40 -20.10
CA LEU A 38 3.52 14.26 -20.88
C LEU A 38 4.65 13.43 -21.52
N LEU A 39 5.88 13.94 -21.47
CA LEU A 39 7.10 13.31 -22.01
C LEU A 39 8.14 12.97 -20.92
N ALA A 40 7.96 13.44 -19.69
CA ALA A 40 8.82 13.12 -18.56
C ALA A 40 8.52 11.69 -18.07
N ALA A 41 9.54 11.02 -17.52
CA ALA A 41 9.32 9.75 -16.86
C ALA A 41 8.55 9.98 -15.54
N GLU A 42 7.55 9.16 -15.27
CA GLU A 42 6.80 9.21 -14.02
C GLU A 42 7.56 8.38 -12.96
N HIS A 43 7.95 9.01 -11.85
CA HIS A 43 8.59 8.32 -10.74
C HIS A 43 7.77 8.44 -9.47
N VAL A 44 7.48 7.31 -8.84
CA VAL A 44 6.75 7.25 -7.57
C VAL A 44 7.56 6.47 -6.55
N LEU A 45 7.85 7.09 -5.40
CA LEU A 45 8.56 6.48 -4.28
C LEU A 45 7.63 6.37 -3.08
N LEU A 46 7.38 5.13 -2.65
CA LEU A 46 6.76 4.82 -1.37
C LEU A 46 7.86 4.53 -0.34
N ILE A 47 7.83 5.22 0.79
CA ILE A 47 8.70 4.97 1.94
C ILE A 47 7.85 4.49 3.11
N GLY A 48 8.05 3.25 3.52
CA GLY A 48 7.40 2.65 4.68
C GLY A 48 8.28 2.68 5.91
N THR A 49 7.73 3.12 7.04
CA THR A 49 8.43 3.15 8.33
C THR A 49 7.60 2.34 9.34
N ASP A 50 7.99 1.11 9.64
CA ASP A 50 7.16 0.19 10.43
C ASP A 50 6.93 0.71 11.86
N GLY A 51 5.70 0.58 12.36
CA GLY A 51 5.32 0.88 13.73
C GLY A 51 5.62 2.31 14.21
N THR A 52 5.74 3.29 13.30
CA THR A 52 6.20 4.65 13.61
C THR A 52 5.04 5.60 13.92
N ASN A 53 4.90 6.00 15.18
CA ASN A 53 3.86 6.94 15.58
C ASN A 53 4.11 8.38 15.10
N LEU A 54 3.13 8.98 14.41
CA LEU A 54 3.19 10.39 14.00
C LEU A 54 3.44 11.34 15.18
N SER A 55 2.83 11.08 16.33
CA SER A 55 3.05 11.88 17.54
C SER A 55 4.53 11.92 17.96
N LYS A 56 5.27 10.82 17.77
CA LYS A 56 6.70 10.73 18.10
C LYS A 56 7.57 11.37 17.03
N ILE A 57 7.17 11.31 15.76
CA ILE A 57 7.78 12.13 14.71
C ILE A 57 7.66 13.62 15.06
N LEU A 58 6.46 14.08 15.42
CA LEU A 58 6.23 15.48 15.80
C LEU A 58 7.03 15.89 17.05
N GLU A 59 7.24 14.96 17.98
CA GLU A 59 7.99 15.20 19.22
C GLU A 59 9.50 15.28 18.98
N TYR A 60 10.08 14.29 18.27
CA TYR A 60 11.53 14.05 18.22
C TYR A 60 12.18 14.42 16.88
N ALA A 61 11.44 14.30 15.78
CA ALA A 61 11.95 14.43 14.42
C ALA A 61 11.26 15.54 13.61
N TYR A 62 10.69 16.56 14.28
CA TYR A 62 10.13 17.75 13.63
C TYR A 62 11.14 18.91 13.63
N ASN A 63 12.23 18.72 12.90
CA ASN A 63 13.33 19.69 12.76
C ASN A 63 13.92 19.63 11.34
N GLU A 64 14.76 20.60 10.98
CA GLU A 64 15.30 20.77 9.62
C GLU A 64 16.22 19.63 9.13
N ASP A 65 16.72 18.78 10.04
CA ASP A 65 17.59 17.65 9.69
C ASP A 65 16.78 16.35 9.46
N SER A 66 15.45 16.41 9.55
CA SER A 66 14.56 15.26 9.43
C SER A 66 13.81 15.25 8.10
N GLY A 67 13.92 14.13 7.40
CA GLY A 67 13.19 13.88 6.16
C GLY A 67 11.68 13.86 6.35
N PHE A 68 11.17 13.50 7.53
CA PHE A 68 9.75 13.65 7.83
C PHE A 68 9.33 15.11 7.77
N LYS A 69 10.09 16.02 8.39
CA LYS A 69 9.79 17.46 8.38
C LYS A 69 9.89 18.02 6.97
N THR A 70 10.93 17.66 6.21
CA THR A 70 11.09 18.06 4.81
C THR A 70 9.88 17.62 3.97
N ALA A 71 9.45 16.36 4.10
CA ALA A 71 8.29 15.84 3.36
C ALA A 71 6.97 16.51 3.80
N MET A 72 6.79 16.80 5.09
CA MET A 72 5.63 17.54 5.58
C MET A 72 5.58 18.98 5.04
N ASP A 73 6.74 19.63 4.89
CA ASP A 73 6.83 20.98 4.33
C ASP A 73 6.59 21.03 2.82
N GLN A 74 6.91 19.96 2.11
CA GLN A 74 6.81 19.86 0.65
C GLN A 74 5.53 19.17 0.17
N GLY A 75 4.79 18.53 1.07
CA GLY A 75 3.59 17.79 0.73
C GLY A 75 2.40 18.09 1.62
N ILE A 76 1.45 17.18 1.60
CA ILE A 76 0.22 17.20 2.39
C ILE A 76 0.28 16.05 3.40
N THR A 77 0.05 16.34 4.67
CA THR A 77 0.13 15.34 5.74
C THR A 77 -1.26 14.98 6.28
N GLY A 78 -1.64 13.71 6.20
CA GLY A 78 -2.80 13.16 6.88
C GLY A 78 -2.40 12.42 8.14
N ALA A 79 -2.94 12.82 9.29
CA ALA A 79 -2.99 11.96 10.46
C ALA A 79 -4.14 10.98 10.26
N THR A 80 -3.85 9.68 10.17
CA THR A 80 -4.84 8.65 9.82
C THR A 80 -4.99 7.65 10.96
N SER A 81 -6.07 6.87 10.93
CA SER A 81 -6.23 5.80 11.91
C SER A 81 -6.94 4.59 11.34
N GLU A 82 -6.46 3.41 11.71
CA GLU A 82 -7.01 2.11 11.33
C GLU A 82 -7.95 1.53 12.39
N VAL A 83 -8.65 2.38 13.16
CA VAL A 83 -9.67 1.91 14.11
C VAL A 83 -10.68 1.00 13.38
N ASN A 84 -10.97 -0.15 13.98
CA ASN A 84 -11.75 -1.27 13.43
C ASN A 84 -11.00 -2.21 12.48
N HIS A 85 -9.72 -1.99 12.23
CA HIS A 85 -8.83 -2.89 11.50
C HIS A 85 -7.70 -3.35 12.41
N THR A 86 -7.04 -4.45 12.07
CA THR A 86 -5.97 -5.02 12.90
C THR A 86 -4.70 -4.19 12.77
N THR A 87 -4.08 -3.86 13.90
CA THR A 87 -2.81 -3.11 13.96
C THR A 87 -1.62 -4.08 13.91
N ILE A 88 -1.67 -5.05 12.99
CA ILE A 88 -0.61 -6.06 12.78
C ILE A 88 0.00 -5.79 11.40
N SER A 89 1.32 -5.82 11.30
CA SER A 89 2.07 -5.33 10.14
C SER A 89 1.67 -6.01 8.83
N GLY A 90 1.62 -7.34 8.79
CA GLY A 90 1.28 -8.10 7.58
C GLY A 90 -0.05 -7.68 6.94
N PRO A 91 -1.17 -7.66 7.71
CA PRO A 91 -2.43 -7.08 7.27
C PRO A 91 -2.35 -5.61 6.82
N SER A 92 -1.72 -4.72 7.59
CA SER A 92 -1.69 -3.29 7.28
C SER A 92 -0.82 -2.97 6.04
N TRP A 93 0.33 -3.61 5.87
CA TRP A 93 1.12 -3.54 4.63
C TRP A 93 0.38 -4.15 3.44
N SER A 94 -0.42 -5.20 3.66
CA SER A 94 -1.30 -5.72 2.61
C SER A 94 -2.36 -4.71 2.21
N THR A 95 -2.93 -3.95 3.15
CA THR A 95 -3.84 -2.85 2.83
C THR A 95 -3.16 -1.78 1.99
N ILE A 96 -1.97 -1.32 2.41
CA ILE A 96 -1.19 -0.30 1.69
C ILE A 96 -0.91 -0.73 0.25
N LEU A 97 -0.52 -1.99 0.05
CA LEU A 97 -0.07 -2.52 -1.23
C LEU A 97 -1.20 -3.10 -2.10
N THR A 98 -2.43 -3.21 -1.60
CA THR A 98 -3.59 -3.71 -2.39
C THR A 98 -4.73 -2.69 -2.50
N GLY A 99 -4.78 -1.67 -1.65
CA GLY A 99 -5.83 -0.65 -1.65
C GLY A 99 -7.18 -1.09 -1.05
N VAL A 100 -7.20 -2.23 -0.37
CA VAL A 100 -8.39 -2.79 0.31
C VAL A 100 -8.05 -3.16 1.74
N TRP A 101 -9.02 -3.18 2.64
CA TRP A 101 -8.81 -3.55 4.04
C TRP A 101 -8.82 -5.07 4.28
N ASP A 102 -8.50 -5.47 5.50
CA ASP A 102 -8.37 -6.86 5.93
C ASP A 102 -9.69 -7.65 5.91
N ASP A 103 -10.83 -6.97 5.90
CA ASP A 103 -12.15 -7.58 5.67
C ASP A 103 -12.36 -8.05 4.22
N LYS A 104 -11.54 -7.56 3.29
CA LYS A 104 -11.44 -8.00 1.90
C LYS A 104 -10.24 -8.92 1.66
N HIS A 105 -9.01 -8.44 1.88
CA HIS A 105 -7.82 -9.22 1.50
C HIS A 105 -7.64 -10.47 2.37
N GLY A 106 -8.14 -10.48 3.61
CA GLY A 106 -8.12 -11.70 4.44
C GLY A 106 -6.74 -12.12 4.92
N VAL A 107 -5.77 -11.20 4.93
CA VAL A 107 -4.47 -11.42 5.58
C VAL A 107 -4.68 -11.16 7.06
N ILE A 108 -4.25 -12.10 7.90
CA ILE A 108 -4.67 -12.13 9.32
C ILE A 108 -3.53 -11.94 10.31
N ASN A 109 -2.27 -12.14 9.89
CA ASN A 109 -1.07 -12.11 10.73
C ASN A 109 0.20 -12.01 9.87
N ASN A 110 1.36 -12.15 10.53
CA ASN A 110 2.70 -12.08 9.92
C ASN A 110 3.21 -13.45 9.44
N VAL A 111 2.36 -14.48 9.30
CA VAL A 111 2.72 -15.72 8.59
C VAL A 111 2.39 -15.53 7.13
N PHE A 112 3.42 -15.47 6.28
CA PHE A 112 3.21 -15.17 4.87
C PHE A 112 2.41 -16.26 4.15
N GLU A 113 1.36 -15.85 3.46
CA GLU A 113 0.59 -16.66 2.54
C GLU A 113 0.38 -15.89 1.25
N SER A 114 0.76 -16.47 0.11
CA SER A 114 0.64 -15.78 -1.18
C SER A 114 -0.79 -15.78 -1.75
N SER A 115 -1.68 -16.61 -1.21
CA SER A 115 -3.00 -16.86 -1.79
C SER A 115 -3.93 -15.64 -1.84
N PRO A 116 -3.97 -14.75 -0.81
CA PRO A 116 -4.76 -13.51 -0.84
C PRO A 116 -4.49 -12.64 -2.06
N TYR A 117 -3.21 -12.51 -2.44
CA TYR A 117 -2.77 -11.62 -3.52
C TYR A 117 -3.15 -12.11 -4.92
N ASN A 118 -3.64 -13.35 -5.06
CA ASN A 118 -4.25 -13.79 -6.32
C ASN A 118 -5.63 -13.14 -6.54
N SER A 119 -6.40 -12.97 -5.47
CA SER A 119 -7.74 -12.37 -5.50
C SER A 119 -7.67 -10.85 -5.41
N TRP A 120 -6.69 -10.35 -4.65
CA TRP A 120 -6.45 -8.94 -4.38
C TRP A 120 -5.03 -8.57 -4.83
N PRO A 121 -4.82 -8.31 -6.14
CA PRO A 121 -3.50 -8.08 -6.70
C PRO A 121 -2.83 -6.88 -6.03
N THR A 122 -1.53 -6.97 -5.83
CA THR A 122 -0.75 -5.85 -5.30
C THR A 122 -0.61 -4.74 -6.32
N VAL A 123 -0.18 -3.55 -5.89
CA VAL A 123 0.20 -2.44 -6.78
C VAL A 123 1.26 -2.88 -7.79
N PHE A 124 2.21 -3.73 -7.39
CA PHE A 124 3.19 -4.33 -8.30
C PHE A 124 2.48 -5.14 -9.38
N ASN A 125 1.58 -6.04 -8.99
CA ASN A 125 0.84 -6.86 -9.96
C ASN A 125 0.05 -6.02 -10.96
N LEU A 126 -0.59 -4.95 -10.50
CA LEU A 126 -1.40 -4.07 -11.34
C LEU A 126 -0.53 -3.25 -12.31
N LEU A 127 0.58 -2.69 -11.84
CA LEU A 127 1.53 -1.95 -12.68
C LEU A 127 2.15 -2.86 -13.75
N GLU A 128 2.71 -4.00 -13.34
CA GLU A 128 3.37 -4.96 -14.24
C GLU A 128 2.43 -5.58 -15.26
N TYR A 129 1.18 -5.85 -14.86
CA TYR A 129 0.17 -6.37 -15.78
C TYR A 129 -0.21 -5.35 -16.86
N HIS A 130 -0.46 -4.10 -16.46
CA HIS A 130 -0.99 -3.08 -17.37
C HIS A 130 0.10 -2.39 -18.19
N ASN A 131 1.31 -2.23 -17.64
CA ASN A 131 2.45 -1.64 -18.32
C ASN A 131 3.78 -2.22 -17.81
N PRO A 132 4.27 -3.33 -18.39
CA PRO A 132 5.54 -3.96 -18.01
C PRO A 132 6.79 -3.16 -18.43
N ASN A 133 6.64 -1.88 -18.78
CA ASN A 133 7.77 -0.97 -18.98
C ASN A 133 7.97 -0.03 -17.78
N ILE A 134 7.08 -0.07 -16.79
CA ILE A 134 7.28 0.58 -15.50
C ILE A 134 8.26 -0.31 -14.74
N GLU A 135 9.41 0.21 -14.35
CA GLU A 135 10.35 -0.53 -13.52
C GLU A 135 9.85 -0.54 -12.08
N THR A 136 9.50 -1.72 -11.57
CA THR A 136 9.04 -1.86 -10.19
C THR A 136 10.11 -2.41 -9.26
N SER A 137 10.31 -1.74 -8.13
CA SER A 137 11.32 -2.12 -7.14
C SER A 137 10.76 -2.21 -5.74
N VAL A 138 11.17 -3.23 -4.99
CA VAL A 138 10.97 -3.34 -3.54
C VAL A 138 12.31 -3.57 -2.86
N ILE A 139 12.60 -2.75 -1.84
CA ILE A 139 13.82 -2.79 -1.04
C ILE A 139 13.38 -2.80 0.41
N ALA A 140 13.62 -3.91 1.10
CA ALA A 140 13.10 -4.12 2.44
C ALA A 140 14.06 -4.95 3.29
N ASP A 141 14.04 -4.73 4.59
CA ASP A 141 14.78 -5.49 5.60
C ASP A 141 13.92 -6.48 6.39
N TRP A 142 12.67 -6.65 5.97
CA TRP A 142 11.79 -7.72 6.40
C TRP A 142 11.36 -8.58 5.20
N ASP A 143 11.68 -9.86 5.25
CA ASP A 143 11.42 -10.82 4.16
C ASP A 143 9.94 -10.91 3.77
N TYR A 144 9.02 -10.73 4.73
CA TYR A 144 7.58 -10.67 4.48
C TYR A 144 7.22 -9.62 3.42
N ILE A 145 7.86 -8.43 3.44
CA ILE A 145 7.60 -7.38 2.45
C ILE A 145 8.09 -7.79 1.06
N ASN A 146 9.27 -8.41 0.99
CA ASN A 146 9.78 -8.97 -0.26
C ASN A 146 8.88 -10.08 -0.79
N ASP A 147 8.32 -10.91 0.09
CA ASP A 147 7.37 -11.96 -0.26
C ASP A 147 6.05 -11.38 -0.82
N ILE A 148 5.53 -10.27 -0.26
CA ILE A 148 4.39 -9.54 -0.86
C ILE A 148 4.76 -9.02 -2.27
N GLY A 149 5.95 -8.43 -2.41
CA GLY A 149 6.44 -7.92 -3.70
C GLY A 149 6.57 -9.02 -4.77
N ALA A 150 6.82 -10.27 -4.36
CA ALA A 150 6.86 -11.43 -5.25
C ALA A 150 5.51 -12.12 -5.44
N ALA A 151 4.49 -11.79 -4.65
CA ALA A 151 3.21 -12.47 -4.64
C ALA A 151 2.39 -12.19 -5.91
N GLY A 152 1.40 -13.05 -6.15
CA GLY A 152 0.53 -12.96 -7.33
C GLY A 152 1.20 -13.44 -8.62
N GLY A 153 0.62 -13.07 -9.77
CA GLY A 153 1.12 -13.49 -11.08
C GLY A 153 2.21 -12.57 -11.66
N TYR A 154 2.32 -11.34 -11.19
CA TYR A 154 3.12 -10.28 -11.79
C TYR A 154 3.92 -9.55 -10.71
N GLY A 155 4.89 -10.24 -10.10
CA GLY A 155 5.70 -9.67 -9.01
C GLY A 155 6.63 -8.53 -9.48
N ALA A 156 7.20 -7.80 -8.54
CA ALA A 156 8.11 -6.69 -8.81
C ALA A 156 9.35 -7.13 -9.61
N ASP A 157 9.83 -6.27 -10.52
CA ASP A 157 11.03 -6.52 -11.34
C ASP A 157 12.28 -6.71 -10.48
N ASN A 158 12.49 -5.78 -9.54
CA ASN A 158 13.63 -5.77 -8.64
C ASN A 158 13.16 -6.01 -7.21
N ASN A 159 13.47 -7.18 -6.66
CA ASN A 159 13.08 -7.54 -5.30
C ASN A 159 14.32 -7.77 -4.43
N LEU A 160 14.69 -6.76 -3.64
CA LEU A 160 15.92 -6.72 -2.86
C LEU A 160 15.63 -6.85 -1.36
N PHE A 161 16.04 -7.98 -0.79
CA PHE A 161 16.02 -8.21 0.65
C PHE A 161 17.35 -7.83 1.29
N VAL A 162 17.30 -7.00 2.33
CA VAL A 162 18.43 -6.60 3.16
C VAL A 162 18.38 -7.40 4.47
N PRO A 163 19.20 -8.45 4.64
CA PRO A 163 19.17 -9.23 5.87
C PRO A 163 19.69 -8.41 7.06
N PHE A 164 19.18 -8.73 8.26
CA PHE A 164 19.64 -8.15 9.52
C PHE A 164 21.17 -8.13 9.62
N GLN A 165 21.70 -6.97 10.02
CA GLN A 165 23.13 -6.73 10.17
C GLN A 165 23.59 -6.81 11.63
N ASN A 166 24.28 -5.79 12.15
CA ASN A 166 24.67 -5.75 13.57
C ASN A 166 23.57 -5.15 14.45
N SER A 167 22.72 -4.31 13.86
CA SER A 167 21.59 -3.65 14.49
C SER A 167 20.54 -3.31 13.42
N TRP A 168 19.30 -3.06 13.85
CA TRP A 168 18.26 -2.56 12.94
C TRP A 168 18.62 -1.17 12.37
N ALA A 169 19.33 -0.33 13.13
CA ALA A 169 19.87 0.93 12.62
C ALA A 169 20.81 0.75 11.42
N ASP A 170 21.73 -0.22 11.50
CA ASP A 170 22.65 -0.54 10.41
C ASP A 170 21.93 -1.19 9.22
N THR A 171 20.82 -1.90 9.48
CA THR A 171 20.02 -2.59 8.47
C THR A 171 19.17 -1.58 7.67
N ASP A 172 18.44 -0.70 8.35
CA ASP A 172 17.73 0.45 7.75
C ASP A 172 18.69 1.37 6.95
N ALA A 173 19.92 1.58 7.45
CA ALA A 173 20.92 2.38 6.74
C ALA A 173 21.38 1.72 5.42
N GLU A 174 21.38 0.39 5.34
CA GLU A 174 21.67 -0.32 4.10
C GLU A 174 20.48 -0.30 3.14
N VAL A 175 19.24 -0.48 3.63
CA VAL A 175 18.03 -0.23 2.82
C VAL A 175 18.11 1.16 2.20
N THR A 176 18.42 2.18 3.02
CA THR A 176 18.61 3.56 2.59
C THR A 176 19.66 3.70 1.51
N ALA A 177 20.84 3.07 1.67
CA ALA A 177 21.91 3.10 0.69
C ALA A 177 21.51 2.45 -0.65
N GLN A 178 20.78 1.34 -0.61
CA GLN A 178 20.28 0.65 -1.81
C GLN A 178 19.19 1.45 -2.51
N THR A 179 18.26 2.05 -1.76
CA THR A 179 17.23 2.97 -2.28
C THR A 179 17.87 4.16 -2.99
N ILE A 180 18.86 4.81 -2.36
CA ILE A 180 19.64 5.90 -2.97
C ILE A 180 20.33 5.43 -4.26
N ALA A 181 20.95 4.26 -4.25
CA ALA A 181 21.63 3.73 -5.42
C ALA A 181 20.67 3.51 -6.60
N GLN A 182 19.47 2.99 -6.35
CA GLN A 182 18.45 2.82 -7.39
C GLN A 182 17.90 4.16 -7.89
N ILE A 183 17.60 5.12 -7.00
CA ILE A 183 17.18 6.47 -7.40
C ILE A 183 18.23 7.12 -8.31
N LEU A 184 19.51 7.04 -7.95
CA LEU A 184 20.59 7.62 -8.75
C LEU A 184 20.83 6.87 -10.06
N ALA A 185 20.47 5.58 -10.15
CA ALA A 185 20.57 4.82 -11.40
C ALA A 185 19.62 5.37 -12.48
N THR A 186 18.46 5.91 -12.09
CA THR A 186 17.49 6.54 -13.03
C THR A 186 18.11 7.70 -13.81
N THR A 187 19.12 8.38 -13.26
CA THR A 187 19.85 9.47 -13.93
C THR A 187 20.55 9.05 -15.23
N THR A 188 20.80 7.76 -15.38
CA THR A 188 21.40 7.17 -16.59
C THR A 188 20.37 6.52 -17.52
N ASN A 189 19.10 6.47 -17.10
CA ASN A 189 17.97 5.93 -17.86
C ASN A 189 16.74 6.88 -17.80
N PRO A 190 16.83 8.12 -18.32
CA PRO A 190 15.85 9.19 -18.05
C PRO A 190 14.52 9.07 -18.81
N ASN A 191 14.07 7.86 -19.15
CA ASN A 191 12.78 7.63 -19.82
C ASN A 191 12.04 6.39 -19.28
N ILE A 192 12.48 5.86 -18.14
CA ILE A 192 11.86 4.71 -17.49
C ILE A 192 10.95 5.22 -16.38
N ASP A 193 9.67 4.91 -16.51
CA ASP A 193 8.70 5.15 -15.44
C ASP A 193 9.06 4.18 -14.30
N THR A 194 9.13 4.65 -13.06
CA THR A 194 9.64 3.83 -11.94
C THR A 194 8.71 3.90 -10.73
N PHE A 195 8.30 2.74 -10.22
CA PHE A 195 7.70 2.64 -8.90
C PHE A 195 8.67 1.95 -7.93
N MET A 196 8.99 2.60 -6.82
CA MET A 196 9.90 2.05 -5.82
C MET A 196 9.23 2.04 -4.44
N PHE A 197 9.33 0.92 -3.74
CA PHE A 197 8.97 0.79 -2.34
C PHE A 197 10.22 0.53 -1.49
N SER A 198 10.52 1.46 -0.58
CA SER A 198 11.60 1.34 0.41
C SER A 198 10.99 1.15 1.80
N TYR A 199 11.28 0.04 2.47
CA TYR A 199 10.72 -0.31 3.77
C TYR A 199 11.81 -0.39 4.85
N GLN A 200 11.55 0.16 6.03
CA GLN A 200 12.46 0.25 7.18
C GLN A 200 11.75 -0.21 8.46
N VAL A 201 12.36 -1.15 9.19
CA VAL A 201 11.74 -1.83 10.36
C VAL A 201 12.20 -1.30 11.72
N GLN A 202 13.28 -0.52 11.79
CA GLN A 202 13.95 -0.20 13.06
C GLN A 202 13.03 0.33 14.18
N VAL A 203 12.06 1.18 13.85
CA VAL A 203 11.21 1.84 14.84
C VAL A 203 10.30 0.84 15.56
N ASP A 204 9.66 -0.07 14.83
CA ASP A 204 8.84 -1.11 15.41
C ASP A 204 9.65 -2.05 16.31
N GLU A 205 10.82 -2.50 15.83
CA GLU A 205 11.72 -3.36 16.60
C GLU A 205 12.24 -2.69 17.88
N ALA A 206 12.48 -1.38 17.84
CA ALA A 206 12.79 -0.60 19.05
C ALA A 206 11.57 -0.53 19.99
N GLY A 207 10.36 -0.42 19.44
CA GLY A 207 9.10 -0.46 20.17
C GLY A 207 8.91 -1.79 20.89
N HIS A 208 9.08 -2.91 20.19
CA HIS A 208 8.99 -4.24 20.77
C HIS A 208 10.07 -4.50 21.83
N GLY A 209 11.30 -4.03 21.59
CA GLY A 209 12.41 -4.22 22.52
C GLY A 209 12.34 -3.37 23.79
N PHE A 210 11.81 -2.14 23.70
CA PHE A 210 11.95 -1.13 24.75
C PHE A 210 10.66 -0.34 25.08
N GLY A 211 9.63 -0.41 24.24
CA GLY A 211 8.38 0.36 24.33
C GLY A 211 8.43 1.67 23.52
N GLY A 212 7.28 2.11 23.00
CA GLY A 212 7.19 3.31 22.14
C GLY A 212 7.41 4.66 22.87
N GLY A 213 7.52 4.64 24.20
CA GLY A 213 7.87 5.80 25.03
C GLY A 213 9.33 5.80 25.49
N SER A 214 10.17 4.91 24.96
CA SER A 214 11.57 4.73 25.35
C SER A 214 12.52 5.65 24.58
N ALA A 215 13.75 5.79 25.10
CA ALA A 215 14.81 6.55 24.44
C ALA A 215 15.32 5.83 23.17
N GLU A 216 15.22 4.50 23.15
CA GLU A 216 15.57 3.66 22.01
C GLU A 216 14.59 3.87 20.85
N TYR A 217 13.28 3.91 21.12
CA TYR A 217 12.27 4.26 20.12
C TYR A 217 12.42 5.70 19.63
N GLU A 218 12.66 6.66 20.54
CA GLU A 218 13.00 8.04 20.17
C GLU A 218 14.19 8.10 19.21
N GLN A 219 15.28 7.40 19.53
CA GLN A 219 16.47 7.37 18.68
C GLN A 219 16.20 6.70 17.33
N ALA A 220 15.39 5.64 17.29
CA ALA A 220 14.98 5.00 16.04
C ALA A 220 14.20 5.96 15.14
N VAL A 221 13.23 6.71 15.68
CA VAL A 221 12.47 7.72 14.93
C VAL A 221 13.39 8.80 14.35
N ILE A 222 14.39 9.24 15.12
CA ILE A 222 15.39 10.21 14.65
C ILE A 222 16.24 9.62 13.51
N ASN A 223 16.66 8.36 13.62
CA ASN A 223 17.46 7.68 12.59
C ASN A 223 16.68 7.53 11.29
N VAL A 224 15.43 7.07 11.33
CA VAL A 224 14.57 6.95 10.15
C VAL A 224 14.32 8.31 9.52
N GLY A 225 14.12 9.37 10.31
CA GLY A 225 14.06 10.74 9.81
C GLY A 225 15.31 11.15 9.02
N ALA A 226 16.51 10.81 9.52
CA ALA A 226 17.77 11.08 8.83
C ALA A 226 17.94 10.24 7.54
N ASN A 227 17.49 8.99 7.56
CA ASN A 227 17.49 8.10 6.39
C ASN A 227 16.59 8.66 5.28
N ILE A 228 15.37 9.07 5.61
CA ILE A 228 14.45 9.73 4.67
C ILE A 228 15.09 11.00 4.10
N GLN A 229 15.76 11.82 4.92
CA GLN A 229 16.44 13.02 4.44
C GLN A 229 17.50 12.70 3.39
N ALA A 230 18.27 11.63 3.57
CA ALA A 230 19.27 11.17 2.60
C ALA A 230 18.62 10.67 1.30
N ILE A 231 17.49 9.97 1.39
CA ILE A 231 16.70 9.52 0.23
C ILE A 231 16.16 10.73 -0.56
N LEU A 232 15.53 11.70 0.11
CA LEU A 232 15.01 12.92 -0.52
C LEU A 232 16.13 13.75 -1.17
N ALA A 233 17.33 13.78 -0.58
CA ALA A 233 18.49 14.42 -1.19
C ALA A 233 18.91 13.72 -2.51
N ALA A 234 18.81 12.39 -2.58
CA ALA A 234 19.07 11.63 -3.80
C ALA A 234 18.01 11.89 -4.89
N VAL A 235 16.73 12.00 -4.49
CA VAL A 235 15.63 12.42 -5.39
C VAL A 235 15.91 13.81 -5.96
N ALA A 236 16.26 14.78 -5.12
CA ALA A 236 16.60 16.13 -5.56
C ALA A 236 17.82 16.15 -6.51
N GLN A 237 18.81 15.29 -6.27
CA GLN A 237 19.94 15.11 -7.17
C GLN A 237 19.51 14.51 -8.51
N ALA A 238 18.63 13.51 -8.52
CA ALA A 238 18.10 12.90 -9.74
C ALA A 238 17.31 13.93 -10.56
N LYS A 239 16.39 14.66 -9.93
CA LYS A 239 15.64 15.77 -10.54
C LYS A 239 16.54 16.83 -11.15
N ALA A 240 17.63 17.21 -10.47
CA ALA A 240 18.59 18.16 -11.01
C ALA A 240 19.35 17.63 -12.24
N ALA A 241 19.52 16.31 -12.36
CA ALA A 241 20.24 15.67 -13.46
C ALA A 241 19.35 15.39 -14.69
N THR A 242 18.10 14.96 -14.49
CA THR A 242 17.19 14.53 -15.57
C THR A 242 16.09 15.54 -15.88
N GLY A 243 15.69 16.34 -14.88
CA GLY A 243 14.48 17.16 -14.92
C GLY A 243 13.22 16.40 -14.51
N ASP A 244 13.30 15.09 -14.29
CA ASP A 244 12.17 14.27 -13.85
C ASP A 244 11.88 14.55 -12.38
N ASP A 245 10.63 14.87 -12.08
CA ASP A 245 10.14 15.07 -10.72
C ASP A 245 9.60 13.75 -10.16
N TRP A 246 9.56 13.62 -8.83
CA TRP A 246 9.16 12.39 -8.16
C TRP A 246 7.97 12.65 -7.24
N SER A 247 6.96 11.80 -7.31
CA SER A 247 5.89 11.77 -6.32
C SER A 247 6.36 10.91 -5.14
N ILE A 248 6.31 11.45 -3.93
CA ILE A 248 6.78 10.80 -2.71
C ILE A 248 5.61 10.53 -1.77
N ILE A 249 5.49 9.28 -1.32
CA ILE A 249 4.52 8.85 -0.31
C ILE A 249 5.31 8.30 0.89
N ILE A 250 5.04 8.80 2.09
CA ILE A 250 5.64 8.27 3.33
C ILE A 250 4.50 7.84 4.27
N THR A 251 4.57 6.61 4.78
CA THR A 251 3.53 6.06 5.64
C THR A 251 4.11 5.14 6.71
N THR A 252 3.30 4.88 7.72
CA THR A 252 3.44 3.73 8.63
C THR A 252 2.29 2.78 8.41
N ASP A 253 2.46 1.54 8.80
CA ASP A 253 1.46 0.48 8.78
C ASP A 253 0.63 0.43 10.06
N HIS A 254 1.22 0.76 11.21
CA HIS A 254 0.51 0.95 12.47
C HIS A 254 1.30 1.88 13.40
N GLY A 255 0.80 2.07 14.61
CA GLY A 255 1.53 2.72 15.69
C GLY A 255 1.94 1.73 16.79
N HIS A 256 2.48 2.23 17.91
CA HIS A 256 3.01 1.39 18.98
C HIS A 256 2.62 1.91 20.38
N GLN A 257 2.36 0.99 21.31
CA GLN A 257 2.11 1.33 22.72
C GLN A 257 3.34 1.99 23.35
N GLN A 258 3.09 2.93 24.27
CA GLN A 258 4.16 3.64 24.99
C GLN A 258 4.95 2.72 25.94
N SER A 259 4.27 1.79 26.60
CA SER A 259 4.89 0.82 27.51
C SER A 259 5.48 -0.36 26.76
N LEU A 260 6.56 -0.92 27.30
CA LEU A 260 7.07 -2.23 26.89
C LEU A 260 5.99 -3.31 27.11
N GLY A 261 5.87 -4.25 26.16
CA GLY A 261 4.88 -5.31 26.19
C GLY A 261 4.68 -5.92 24.81
N PHE A 262 3.45 -6.30 24.49
CA PHE A 262 3.08 -6.79 23.15
C PHE A 262 3.32 -5.74 22.06
N GLY A 263 3.21 -4.45 22.41
CA GLY A 263 3.59 -3.35 21.54
C GLY A 263 2.44 -2.84 20.68
N HIS A 264 1.91 -3.69 19.80
CA HIS A 264 0.78 -3.37 18.93
C HIS A 264 -0.03 -4.63 18.61
N GLY A 265 -1.18 -4.50 17.96
CA GLY A 265 -2.12 -5.58 17.64
C GLY A 265 -3.50 -5.42 18.27
N PHE A 266 -3.68 -4.50 19.22
CA PHE A 266 -4.98 -4.13 19.77
C PHE A 266 -5.46 -2.78 19.21
N GLN A 267 -6.36 -2.09 19.91
CA GLN A 267 -7.10 -0.95 19.37
C GLN A 267 -6.90 0.34 20.17
N SER A 268 -5.80 0.44 20.94
CA SER A 268 -5.52 1.72 21.60
C SER A 268 -5.22 2.80 20.57
N PRO A 269 -5.55 4.08 20.83
CA PRO A 269 -5.25 5.17 19.91
C PRO A 269 -3.78 5.30 19.52
N ASN A 270 -2.85 4.78 20.34
CA ASN A 270 -1.44 4.75 19.96
C ASN A 270 -1.15 3.64 18.94
N GLU A 271 -1.81 2.49 19.04
CA GLU A 271 -1.62 1.36 18.11
C GLU A 271 -2.29 1.64 16.77
N THR A 272 -3.50 2.21 16.78
CA THR A 272 -4.25 2.49 15.54
C THR A 272 -3.82 3.78 14.85
N SER A 273 -2.88 4.53 15.41
CA SER A 273 -2.43 5.81 14.85
C SER A 273 -1.44 5.57 13.71
N GLN A 274 -1.80 6.08 12.54
CA GLN A 274 -1.02 6.01 11.32
C GLN A 274 -0.84 7.42 10.74
N PHE A 275 -0.13 7.52 9.62
CA PHE A 275 -0.06 8.75 8.85
C PHE A 275 0.21 8.46 7.39
N VAL A 276 -0.15 9.42 6.53
CA VAL A 276 0.27 9.46 5.14
C VAL A 276 0.79 10.86 4.84
N ILE A 277 2.02 10.99 4.39
CA ILE A 277 2.57 12.21 3.81
C ILE A 277 2.63 12.00 2.30
N PHE A 278 2.03 12.89 1.53
CA PHE A 278 2.05 12.81 0.07
C PHE A 278 2.54 14.13 -0.53
N ASP A 279 3.67 14.08 -1.22
CA ASP A 279 4.23 15.14 -2.05
C ASP A 279 4.08 14.71 -3.52
N GLN A 280 3.25 15.42 -4.27
CA GLN A 280 2.96 15.08 -5.65
C GLN A 280 3.92 15.82 -6.58
N ALA A 281 4.55 15.09 -7.50
CA ALA A 281 5.44 15.65 -8.50
C ALA A 281 4.80 16.87 -9.22
N GLY A 282 5.49 18.01 -9.18
CA GLY A 282 5.10 19.23 -9.86
C GLY A 282 3.86 19.97 -9.32
N ASP A 283 3.21 19.49 -8.25
CA ASP A 283 2.14 20.21 -7.57
C ASP A 283 2.63 20.72 -6.21
N HIS A 284 2.69 22.04 -6.09
CA HIS A 284 3.18 22.73 -4.90
C HIS A 284 2.13 23.68 -4.29
N ALA A 285 0.88 23.59 -4.75
CA ALA A 285 -0.14 24.58 -4.40
C ALA A 285 -0.57 24.50 -2.93
N THR A 286 -0.42 23.33 -2.32
CA THR A 286 -0.93 23.00 -0.98
C THR A 286 0.15 22.45 -0.05
N ASP A 287 1.43 22.69 -0.35
CA ASP A 287 2.56 22.25 0.46
C ASP A 287 2.45 22.78 1.90
N GLY A 288 2.80 21.95 2.88
CA GLY A 288 2.67 22.29 4.30
C GLY A 288 1.24 22.21 4.84
N SER A 289 0.30 21.67 4.06
CA SER A 289 -1.09 21.45 4.49
C SER A 289 -1.28 20.12 5.19
N GLN A 290 -2.45 19.97 5.83
CA GLN A 290 -2.93 18.67 6.29
C GLN A 290 -4.12 18.19 5.46
N ASN A 291 -4.34 16.89 5.40
CA ASN A 291 -5.57 16.30 4.88
C ASN A 291 -6.32 15.54 5.99
N LEU A 292 -7.63 15.78 6.11
CA LEU A 292 -8.47 15.15 7.12
C LEU A 292 -9.09 13.80 6.70
N ASN A 293 -8.92 13.42 5.43
CA ASN A 293 -9.61 12.29 4.80
C ASN A 293 -8.64 11.24 4.23
N TYR A 294 -7.32 11.41 4.36
CA TYR A 294 -6.36 10.38 3.94
C TYR A 294 -6.55 9.07 4.69
N SER A 295 -6.24 7.98 4.00
CA SER A 295 -6.20 6.62 4.51
C SER A 295 -5.00 5.88 3.92
N ILE A 296 -4.46 4.89 4.65
CA ILE A 296 -3.43 4.01 4.08
C ILE A 296 -3.94 3.20 2.88
N ALA A 297 -5.25 2.94 2.81
CA ALA A 297 -5.88 2.29 1.66
C ALA A 297 -5.86 3.15 0.38
N ASP A 298 -5.66 4.47 0.50
CA ASP A 298 -5.59 5.40 -0.64
C ASP A 298 -4.27 5.30 -1.41
N ILE A 299 -3.23 4.68 -0.83
CA ILE A 299 -1.88 4.66 -1.38
C ILE A 299 -1.82 3.92 -2.73
N THR A 300 -2.33 2.68 -2.78
CA THR A 300 -2.35 1.90 -4.04
C THR A 300 -3.15 2.61 -5.15
N PRO A 301 -4.41 3.05 -4.94
CA PRO A 301 -5.14 3.85 -5.93
C PRO A 301 -4.40 5.13 -6.34
N THR A 302 -3.68 5.78 -5.42
CA THR A 302 -2.88 6.96 -5.74
C THR A 302 -1.75 6.62 -6.72
N ILE A 303 -0.96 5.59 -6.41
CA ILE A 303 0.15 5.14 -7.27
C ILE A 303 -0.35 4.77 -8.66
N LEU A 304 -1.41 3.96 -8.76
CA LEU A 304 -1.99 3.57 -10.05
C LEU A 304 -2.46 4.78 -10.87
N SER A 305 -3.01 5.79 -10.19
CA SER A 305 -3.49 7.01 -10.84
C SER A 305 -2.36 7.82 -11.45
N LEU A 306 -1.21 7.91 -10.76
CA LEU A 306 -0.05 8.66 -11.23
C LEU A 306 0.51 8.03 -12.51
N PHE A 307 0.53 6.69 -12.58
CA PHE A 307 0.92 5.96 -13.79
C PHE A 307 -0.18 5.84 -14.86
N GLY A 308 -1.40 6.35 -14.61
CA GLY A 308 -2.54 6.24 -15.53
C GLY A 308 -3.03 4.80 -15.74
N VAL A 309 -2.81 3.92 -14.77
CA VAL A 309 -3.26 2.53 -14.78
C VAL A 309 -4.73 2.44 -14.36
N PRO A 310 -5.56 1.55 -14.97
CA PRO A 310 -6.96 1.41 -14.60
C PRO A 310 -7.16 1.08 -13.12
N MET A 311 -8.13 1.75 -12.48
CA MET A 311 -8.56 1.44 -11.13
C MET A 311 -9.44 0.19 -11.10
N ARG A 312 -9.28 -0.62 -10.05
CA ARG A 312 -10.30 -1.60 -9.69
C ARG A 312 -11.52 -0.90 -9.10
N SER A 313 -12.70 -1.44 -9.36
CA SER A 313 -13.97 -0.90 -8.83
C SER A 313 -14.21 -1.27 -7.37
N ASP A 314 -13.45 -2.23 -6.85
CA ASP A 314 -13.59 -2.80 -5.50
C ASP A 314 -12.50 -2.35 -4.51
N PHE A 315 -11.74 -1.30 -4.82
CA PHE A 315 -10.90 -0.64 -3.82
C PHE A 315 -11.72 -0.03 -2.69
N ASP A 316 -11.14 0.02 -1.49
CA ASP A 316 -11.68 0.80 -0.37
C ASP A 316 -11.12 2.23 -0.37
N GLY A 317 -9.87 2.38 -0.75
CA GLY A 317 -9.25 3.69 -0.91
C GLY A 317 -9.55 4.35 -2.25
N VAL A 318 -9.20 5.62 -2.34
CA VAL A 318 -9.31 6.45 -3.55
C VAL A 318 -7.99 7.17 -3.82
N SER A 319 -7.82 7.75 -5.01
CA SER A 319 -6.59 8.47 -5.33
C SER A 319 -6.51 9.82 -4.60
N MET A 320 -5.46 10.02 -3.80
CA MET A 320 -5.15 11.28 -3.14
C MET A 320 -4.84 12.42 -4.13
N ALA A 321 -4.45 12.08 -5.36
CA ALA A 321 -4.03 13.05 -6.38
C ALA A 321 -5.22 13.70 -7.13
N ASN A 322 -6.39 13.04 -7.17
CA ASN A 322 -7.49 13.53 -8.00
C ASN A 322 -8.92 13.24 -7.49
N ASP A 323 -9.10 12.43 -6.44
CA ASP A 323 -10.44 12.14 -5.95
C ASP A 323 -10.99 13.31 -5.10
N PRO A 324 -12.15 13.91 -5.49
CA PRO A 324 -12.71 15.04 -4.74
C PRO A 324 -13.06 14.72 -3.28
N THR A 325 -13.34 13.47 -2.93
CA THR A 325 -13.69 13.08 -1.55
C THR A 325 -12.51 13.27 -0.61
N VAL A 326 -11.28 13.08 -1.12
CA VAL A 326 -10.03 13.31 -0.39
C VAL A 326 -9.53 14.74 -0.57
N LEU A 327 -9.55 15.29 -1.80
CA LEU A 327 -9.06 16.65 -2.06
C LEU A 327 -9.84 17.73 -1.32
N ASN A 328 -11.15 17.53 -1.09
CA ASN A 328 -11.95 18.46 -0.28
C ASN A 328 -11.61 18.45 1.22
N GLY A 329 -10.80 17.48 1.67
CA GLY A 329 -10.28 17.35 3.03
C GLY A 329 -9.01 18.15 3.29
N ILE A 330 -8.44 18.82 2.29
CA ILE A 330 -7.22 19.64 2.44
C ILE A 330 -7.53 20.88 3.27
N VAL A 331 -6.70 21.12 4.28
CA VAL A 331 -6.75 22.29 5.16
C VAL A 331 -5.35 22.87 5.27
N GLU A 332 -5.21 24.17 5.09
CA GLU A 332 -3.98 24.94 5.31
C GLU A 332 -3.93 25.50 6.74
N PRO A 333 -3.25 24.83 7.70
CA PRO A 333 -3.16 25.32 9.06
C PRO A 333 -2.11 26.43 9.19
N THR A 334 -2.30 27.34 10.15
CA THR A 334 -1.24 28.30 10.54
C THR A 334 -0.03 27.61 11.18
N ASP A 335 -0.27 26.49 11.87
CA ASP A 335 0.75 25.66 12.53
C ASP A 335 0.41 24.19 12.26
N LEU A 336 1.12 23.59 11.30
CA LEU A 336 0.91 22.20 10.89
C LEU A 336 1.15 21.23 12.06
N LYS A 337 2.19 21.44 12.86
CA LYS A 337 2.52 20.57 14.00
C LYS A 337 1.38 20.55 15.01
N GLN A 338 0.84 21.71 15.35
CA GLN A 338 -0.28 21.79 16.28
C GLN A 338 -1.54 21.15 15.68
N ALA A 339 -1.83 21.40 14.41
CA ALA A 339 -3.01 20.84 13.75
C ALA A 339 -2.99 19.30 13.69
N LEU A 340 -1.84 18.71 13.36
CA LEU A 340 -1.64 17.26 13.37
C LEU A 340 -1.71 16.70 14.80
N THR A 341 -1.16 17.40 15.79
CA THR A 341 -1.28 17.01 17.22
C THR A 341 -2.74 16.98 17.66
N ASP A 342 -3.52 17.99 17.25
CA ASP A 342 -4.96 18.07 17.56
C ASP A 342 -5.75 16.96 16.85
N ALA A 343 -5.39 16.62 15.60
CA ALA A 343 -6.01 15.51 14.86
C ALA A 343 -5.76 14.16 15.54
N ILE A 344 -4.52 13.86 15.93
CA ILE A 344 -4.17 12.63 16.67
C ILE A 344 -4.94 12.55 18.00
N ALA A 345 -5.13 13.67 18.69
CA ALA A 345 -5.87 13.71 19.95
C ALA A 345 -7.36 13.36 19.80
N MET A 346 -7.91 13.33 18.58
CA MET A 346 -9.28 12.89 18.30
C MET A 346 -9.41 11.37 18.17
N PHE A 347 -8.31 10.63 18.04
CA PHE A 347 -8.36 9.17 17.91
C PHE A 347 -8.86 8.52 19.20
N GLY A 348 -9.71 7.52 19.04
CA GLY A 348 -10.39 6.84 20.13
C GLY A 348 -10.50 5.34 19.87
N TYR A 349 -11.03 4.63 20.85
CA TYR A 349 -11.30 3.20 20.73
C TYR A 349 -12.52 2.95 19.83
N PRO A 350 -12.58 1.79 19.15
CA PRO A 350 -13.78 1.36 18.46
C PRO A 350 -14.91 1.07 19.46
N ASN A 351 -16.09 0.72 18.95
CA ASN A 351 -17.15 0.22 19.82
C ASN A 351 -16.71 -1.09 20.51
N ILE A 352 -17.23 -1.37 21.70
CA ILE A 352 -16.82 -2.52 22.52
C ILE A 352 -16.99 -3.87 21.80
N GLY A 353 -17.93 -4.00 20.87
CA GLY A 353 -18.11 -5.23 20.10
C GLY A 353 -16.93 -5.49 19.15
N ASN A 354 -16.54 -4.45 18.40
CA ASN A 354 -15.40 -4.51 17.49
C ASN A 354 -14.09 -4.66 18.26
N ASP A 355 -13.93 -3.95 19.39
CA ASP A 355 -12.75 -4.05 20.26
C ASP A 355 -12.51 -5.50 20.74
N LEU A 356 -13.58 -6.16 21.21
CA LEU A 356 -13.50 -7.56 21.65
C LEU A 356 -13.27 -8.54 20.49
N ALA A 357 -13.91 -8.31 19.34
CA ALA A 357 -13.73 -9.16 18.16
C ALA A 357 -12.30 -9.10 17.62
N LEU A 358 -11.73 -7.89 17.52
CA LEU A 358 -10.36 -7.66 17.08
C LEU A 358 -9.37 -8.17 18.13
N GLY A 359 -9.60 -7.93 19.42
CA GLY A 359 -8.75 -8.48 20.48
C GLY A 359 -8.73 -10.01 20.49
N LEU A 360 -9.87 -10.68 20.28
CA LEU A 360 -9.91 -12.13 20.09
C LEU A 360 -9.13 -12.55 18.84
N ARG A 361 -9.32 -11.84 17.72
CA ARG A 361 -8.60 -12.12 16.47
C ARG A 361 -7.10 -12.04 16.69
N THR A 362 -6.60 -10.96 17.26
CA THR A 362 -5.18 -10.74 17.54
C THR A 362 -4.60 -11.88 18.39
N VAL A 363 -5.25 -12.21 19.51
CA VAL A 363 -4.76 -13.29 20.39
C VAL A 363 -4.61 -14.61 19.65
N ILE A 364 -5.59 -14.99 18.82
CA ILE A 364 -5.56 -16.28 18.12
C ILE A 364 -4.66 -16.23 16.88
N ALA A 365 -4.71 -15.14 16.11
CA ALA A 365 -3.98 -14.98 14.86
C ALA A 365 -2.48 -14.79 15.07
N THR A 366 -2.01 -14.36 16.23
CA THR A 366 -0.57 -14.25 16.50
C THR A 366 0.09 -15.59 16.87
N ILE A 367 -0.68 -16.58 17.36
CA ILE A 367 -0.13 -17.89 17.79
C ILE A 367 0.69 -18.59 16.68
N PRO A 368 0.21 -18.72 15.43
CA PRO A 368 0.97 -19.34 14.34
C PRO A 368 2.30 -18.64 14.07
N TYR A 369 2.33 -17.31 14.14
CA TYR A 369 3.54 -16.52 13.91
C TYR A 369 4.61 -16.82 14.97
N LEU A 370 4.23 -16.89 16.24
CA LEU A 370 5.14 -17.24 17.33
C LEU A 370 5.71 -18.66 17.20
N LEU A 371 4.89 -19.60 16.72
CA LEU A 371 5.31 -20.97 16.40
C LEU A 371 6.28 -21.01 15.21
N ASN A 372 6.11 -20.12 14.23
CA ASN A 372 6.97 -20.00 13.05
C ASN A 372 8.32 -19.31 13.37
N GLY A 373 8.34 -18.36 14.31
CA GLY A 373 9.49 -17.51 14.66
C GLY A 373 10.39 -17.97 15.80
N VAL A 374 10.30 -19.23 16.24
CA VAL A 374 11.12 -19.78 17.37
C VAL A 374 10.75 -19.17 18.73
N VAL A 375 9.46 -19.13 19.09
CA VAL A 375 9.07 -18.97 20.50
C VAL A 375 8.96 -20.36 21.14
N THR A 376 9.91 -20.69 22.03
CA THR A 376 9.85 -21.92 22.85
C THR A 376 8.84 -21.84 24.01
N ASP A 377 8.12 -20.73 24.18
CA ASP A 377 7.31 -20.44 25.37
C ASP A 377 6.09 -19.54 25.06
N ILE A 378 5.11 -20.07 24.31
CA ILE A 378 3.81 -19.41 24.00
C ILE A 378 3.14 -18.86 25.28
N ASP A 379 3.34 -19.52 26.41
CA ASP A 379 2.73 -19.12 27.67
C ASP A 379 3.29 -17.79 28.20
N LYS A 380 4.57 -17.48 27.96
CA LYS A 380 5.15 -16.16 28.31
C LYS A 380 4.56 -15.05 27.45
N PHE A 381 4.34 -15.33 26.16
CA PHE A 381 3.70 -14.39 25.25
C PHE A 381 2.27 -14.07 25.72
N LEU A 382 1.47 -15.11 25.94
CA LEU A 382 0.09 -14.94 26.41
C LEU A 382 0.06 -14.29 27.79
N GLN A 383 1.01 -14.59 28.68
CA GLN A 383 1.11 -13.95 29.99
C GLN A 383 1.35 -12.43 29.87
N GLY A 384 2.12 -11.96 28.89
CA GLY A 384 2.29 -10.54 28.62
C GLY A 384 0.96 -9.82 28.31
N ILE A 385 0.04 -10.48 27.58
CA ILE A 385 -1.32 -9.96 27.31
C ILE A 385 -2.19 -10.03 28.57
N VAL A 386 -2.04 -11.08 29.38
CA VAL A 386 -2.73 -11.20 30.67
C VAL A 386 -2.34 -10.07 31.62
N ASP A 387 -1.05 -9.74 31.67
CA ASP A 387 -0.50 -8.72 32.58
C ASP A 387 -0.93 -7.29 32.23
N GLN A 388 -1.40 -7.05 31.00
CA GLN A 388 -1.96 -5.76 30.59
C GLN A 388 -3.37 -5.49 31.14
N ASP A 389 -4.02 -6.48 31.77
CA ASP A 389 -5.36 -6.40 32.38
C ASP A 389 -6.41 -5.75 31.45
N ILE A 390 -6.34 -6.08 30.16
CA ILE A 390 -7.29 -5.59 29.16
C ILE A 390 -8.62 -6.31 29.38
N PHE A 391 -9.68 -5.54 29.64
CA PHE A 391 -11.01 -6.05 29.96
C PHE A 391 -11.46 -7.11 28.94
N LEU A 392 -11.75 -8.32 29.44
CA LEU A 392 -12.13 -9.54 28.69
C LEU A 392 -11.04 -10.14 27.78
N ILE A 393 -10.13 -9.34 27.21
CA ILE A 393 -9.02 -9.82 26.37
C ILE A 393 -8.01 -10.62 27.19
N SER A 394 -7.64 -10.17 28.40
CA SER A 394 -6.77 -10.94 29.29
C SER A 394 -7.40 -12.28 29.71
N GLY A 395 -8.74 -12.36 29.79
CA GLY A 395 -9.46 -13.63 30.01
C GLY A 395 -9.41 -14.57 28.80
N LEU A 396 -9.44 -14.02 27.58
CA LEU A 396 -9.26 -14.79 26.34
C LEU A 396 -7.83 -15.33 26.21
N ALA A 397 -6.83 -14.52 26.56
CA ALA A 397 -5.43 -14.95 26.59
C ALA A 397 -5.20 -16.09 27.62
N GLN A 398 -5.80 -16.00 28.82
CA GLN A 398 -5.79 -17.09 29.80
C GLN A 398 -6.45 -18.38 29.27
N PHE A 399 -7.55 -18.24 28.52
CA PHE A 399 -8.19 -19.39 27.88
C PHE A 399 -7.31 -20.00 26.78
N ALA A 400 -6.64 -19.17 25.98
CA ALA A 400 -5.68 -19.63 24.98
C ALA A 400 -4.48 -20.37 25.62
N GLN A 401 -3.99 -19.92 26.78
CA GLN A 401 -2.97 -20.66 27.57
C GLN A 401 -3.48 -22.05 27.94
N GLN A 402 -4.71 -22.15 28.45
CA GLN A 402 -5.31 -23.44 28.79
C GLN A 402 -5.47 -24.38 27.59
N VAL A 403 -5.76 -23.83 26.40
CA VAL A 403 -5.83 -24.61 25.15
C VAL A 403 -4.43 -25.06 24.71
N ASN A 404 -3.44 -24.18 24.79
CA ASN A 404 -2.03 -24.51 24.50
C ASN A 404 -1.53 -25.65 25.42
N ASP A 405 -1.76 -25.51 26.72
CA ASP A 405 -1.42 -26.50 27.76
C ASP A 405 -2.14 -27.85 27.56
N PHE A 406 -3.41 -27.82 27.10
CA PHE A 406 -4.22 -29.01 26.93
C PHE A 406 -3.86 -29.80 25.67
N VAL A 407 -3.52 -29.13 24.57
CA VAL A 407 -3.37 -29.77 23.25
C VAL A 407 -1.95 -30.23 22.97
N GLY A 408 -0.93 -29.65 23.60
CA GLY A 408 0.46 -30.12 23.51
C GLY A 408 1.01 -30.10 22.09
N GLY A 409 1.50 -28.94 21.65
CA GLY A 409 2.28 -28.81 20.41
C GLY A 409 1.43 -28.89 19.14
N LEU A 410 0.65 -27.85 18.86
CA LEU A 410 0.10 -27.64 17.52
C LEU A 410 1.24 -27.19 16.57
N ILE A 411 1.24 -27.72 15.35
CA ILE A 411 2.13 -27.26 14.27
C ILE A 411 1.53 -26.02 13.62
N VAL A 412 2.37 -25.15 13.05
CA VAL A 412 2.00 -23.85 12.43
C VAL A 412 0.75 -23.99 11.54
N ASP A 413 0.70 -25.00 10.65
CA ASP A 413 -0.44 -25.19 9.73
C ASP A 413 -1.79 -25.35 10.46
N SER A 414 -1.80 -26.07 11.58
CA SER A 414 -3.03 -26.36 12.33
C SER A 414 -3.52 -25.15 13.13
N THR A 415 -2.60 -24.37 13.71
CA THR A 415 -2.96 -23.11 14.38
C THR A 415 -3.36 -22.06 13.37
N GLN A 416 -2.71 -22.02 12.20
CA GLN A 416 -3.03 -21.09 11.12
C GLN A 416 -4.44 -21.34 10.59
N LEU A 417 -4.86 -22.59 10.41
CA LEU A 417 -6.25 -22.92 10.03
C LEU A 417 -7.28 -22.43 11.06
N VAL A 418 -6.99 -22.58 12.36
CA VAL A 418 -7.87 -22.07 13.42
C VAL A 418 -7.89 -20.55 13.42
N ALA A 419 -6.74 -19.91 13.24
CA ALA A 419 -6.60 -18.46 13.12
C ALA A 419 -7.45 -17.92 11.97
N HIS A 420 -7.38 -18.54 10.78
CA HIS A 420 -8.26 -18.20 9.64
C HIS A 420 -9.74 -18.32 9.99
N GLY A 421 -10.15 -19.40 10.66
CA GLY A 421 -11.53 -19.58 11.09
C GLY A 421 -12.01 -18.47 12.03
N VAL A 422 -11.20 -18.09 13.03
CA VAL A 422 -11.52 -17.00 13.96
C VAL A 422 -11.48 -15.64 13.25
N ALA A 423 -10.49 -15.40 12.39
CA ALA A 423 -10.36 -14.17 11.63
C ALA A 423 -11.59 -13.95 10.72
N TYR A 424 -12.03 -14.98 10.00
CA TYR A 424 -13.25 -14.92 9.20
C TYR A 424 -14.50 -14.65 10.04
N LEU A 425 -14.66 -15.32 11.18
CA LEU A 425 -15.79 -15.08 12.08
C LEU A 425 -15.78 -13.70 12.73
N THR A 426 -14.61 -13.06 12.80
CA THR A 426 -14.44 -11.71 13.35
C THR A 426 -14.35 -10.65 12.25
N GLY A 427 -14.49 -11.01 10.97
CA GLY A 427 -14.65 -10.07 9.86
C GLY A 427 -13.54 -10.02 8.81
N SER A 428 -12.42 -10.75 8.95
CA SER A 428 -11.34 -10.74 7.96
C SER A 428 -11.65 -11.61 6.76
N GLY A 429 -11.42 -11.11 5.54
CA GLY A 429 -11.63 -11.85 4.29
C GLY A 429 -13.08 -12.28 4.03
N VAL A 430 -14.05 -11.59 4.62
CA VAL A 430 -15.48 -11.90 4.49
C VAL A 430 -16.09 -11.29 3.23
N ILE A 431 -15.42 -10.29 2.63
CA ILE A 431 -15.84 -9.61 1.41
C ILE A 431 -15.03 -10.14 0.22
N ALA A 432 -15.71 -10.80 -0.72
CA ALA A 432 -15.09 -11.28 -1.94
C ALA A 432 -14.91 -10.15 -2.97
N PRO A 433 -13.89 -10.23 -3.85
CA PRO A 433 -13.70 -9.25 -4.92
C PRO A 433 -14.87 -9.26 -5.90
N THR A 434 -15.21 -8.08 -6.42
CA THR A 434 -16.20 -7.95 -7.50
C THR A 434 -15.54 -7.89 -8.88
N ASP A 435 -14.33 -7.35 -8.93
CA ASP A 435 -13.50 -7.37 -10.14
C ASP A 435 -12.74 -8.71 -10.20
N PRO A 436 -12.61 -9.32 -11.40
CA PRO A 436 -11.91 -10.59 -11.53
C PRO A 436 -10.43 -10.47 -11.11
N PRO A 437 -9.80 -11.59 -10.70
CA PRO A 437 -8.35 -11.62 -10.54
C PRO A 437 -7.66 -11.37 -11.88
N LEU A 438 -6.40 -10.92 -11.84
CA LEU A 438 -5.62 -10.75 -13.05
C LEU A 438 -5.45 -12.11 -13.76
N PRO A 439 -5.46 -12.15 -15.11
CA PRO A 439 -5.16 -13.36 -15.85
C PRO A 439 -3.79 -13.93 -15.46
N GLN A 440 -3.62 -15.25 -15.58
CA GLN A 440 -2.31 -15.85 -15.31
C GLN A 440 -1.31 -15.45 -16.41
N PRO A 441 -0.02 -15.22 -16.06
CA PRO A 441 1.01 -14.90 -17.05
C PRO A 441 1.05 -15.90 -18.20
N GLY A 442 1.07 -15.41 -19.43
CA GLY A 442 1.11 -16.25 -20.63
C GLY A 442 -0.23 -16.91 -20.99
N SER A 443 -1.31 -16.68 -20.25
CA SER A 443 -2.65 -16.97 -20.75
C SER A 443 -2.94 -16.03 -21.93
N SER A 444 -3.32 -16.59 -23.09
CA SER A 444 -3.75 -15.77 -24.22
C SER A 444 -5.04 -15.08 -23.81
N GLU A 445 -5.03 -13.76 -23.64
CA GLU A 445 -6.28 -13.02 -23.70
C GLU A 445 -6.87 -13.29 -25.09
N PHE A 446 -7.90 -14.12 -25.14
CA PHE A 446 -8.80 -14.15 -26.29
C PHE A 446 -9.47 -12.78 -26.30
N THR A 447 -8.83 -11.83 -26.97
CA THR A 447 -9.53 -10.69 -27.56
C THR A 447 -10.44 -11.30 -28.62
N GLY A 448 -11.60 -11.77 -28.16
CA GLY A 448 -12.62 -12.33 -29.02
C GLY A 448 -12.92 -11.31 -30.09
N ILE A 449 -12.92 -11.78 -31.34
CA ILE A 449 -13.37 -11.05 -32.53
C ILE A 449 -14.77 -10.42 -32.34
N GLU A 450 -15.49 -10.79 -31.27
CA GLU A 450 -16.73 -10.16 -30.81
C GLU A 450 -16.61 -8.64 -30.55
N SER A 451 -15.48 -8.12 -30.04
CA SER A 451 -15.32 -6.67 -29.88
C SER A 451 -15.08 -5.94 -31.21
N LEU A 452 -14.54 -6.64 -32.21
CA LEU A 452 -14.37 -6.16 -33.59
C LEU A 452 -15.63 -6.28 -34.45
N LEU A 453 -16.61 -7.09 -34.02
CA LEU A 453 -17.89 -7.28 -34.71
C LEU A 453 -19.04 -6.45 -34.10
N ALA A 454 -18.87 -5.92 -32.89
CA ALA A 454 -19.86 -5.08 -32.23
C ALA A 454 -20.08 -3.71 -32.92
N ASP A 455 -19.13 -3.24 -33.75
CA ASP A 455 -19.18 -1.92 -34.39
C ASP A 455 -19.46 -1.95 -35.92
N HIS A 456 -19.89 -3.11 -36.44
CA HIS A 456 -20.37 -3.22 -37.81
C HIS A 456 -21.78 -3.81 -37.84
N SER A 457 -22.77 -2.91 -37.88
CA SER A 457 -24.13 -3.22 -38.33
C SER A 457 -24.11 -3.60 -39.82
N VAL A 458 -23.64 -4.81 -40.13
CA VAL A 458 -23.83 -5.39 -41.46
C VAL A 458 -25.30 -5.80 -41.54
N SER A 459 -26.06 -5.02 -42.31
CA SER A 459 -27.42 -5.37 -42.69
C SER A 459 -27.40 -6.73 -43.39
N ALA A 460 -28.03 -7.73 -42.80
CA ALA A 460 -28.22 -9.02 -43.44
C ALA A 460 -29.03 -8.79 -44.74
N PRO A 461 -28.60 -9.32 -45.89
CA PRO A 461 -29.44 -9.28 -47.08
C PRO A 461 -30.64 -10.20 -46.86
N ASP A 462 -31.82 -9.67 -47.19
CA ASP A 462 -33.09 -10.38 -47.23
C ASP A 462 -32.98 -11.58 -48.18
N LEU A 463 -32.85 -12.78 -47.62
CA LEU A 463 -32.93 -14.05 -48.35
C LEU A 463 -34.31 -14.64 -48.09
N GLY A 464 -35.26 -14.24 -48.95
CA GLY A 464 -36.54 -14.90 -49.09
C GLY A 464 -36.36 -16.37 -49.51
N ASP A 465 -37.19 -17.22 -48.90
CA ASP A 465 -37.57 -18.58 -49.27
C ASP A 465 -36.64 -19.35 -50.24
N SER A 466 -35.84 -20.27 -49.71
CA SER A 466 -35.65 -21.59 -50.33
C SER A 466 -34.92 -22.59 -49.41
N ASP A 467 -35.72 -23.53 -48.90
CA ASP A 467 -35.42 -24.97 -48.76
C ASP A 467 -34.17 -25.41 -47.96
N LEU A 468 -34.35 -25.52 -46.65
CA LEU A 468 -33.39 -26.00 -45.65
C LEU A 468 -33.37 -27.54 -45.52
N SER A 469 -33.61 -28.27 -46.61
CA SER A 469 -33.68 -29.75 -46.60
C SER A 469 -32.47 -30.48 -47.18
N GLY A 470 -31.41 -29.76 -47.61
CA GLY A 470 -30.29 -30.37 -48.34
C GLY A 470 -28.92 -30.46 -47.65
N LEU A 471 -28.74 -29.89 -46.44
CA LEU A 471 -27.40 -29.69 -45.86
C LEU A 471 -27.06 -30.57 -44.64
N LEU A 472 -27.88 -31.60 -44.36
CA LEU A 472 -27.68 -32.55 -43.26
C LEU A 472 -27.13 -33.92 -43.69
N ASP A 473 -26.93 -34.17 -44.99
CA ASP A 473 -26.47 -35.48 -45.52
C ASP A 473 -24.97 -35.54 -45.87
N ALA A 474 -24.16 -34.55 -45.50
CA ALA A 474 -22.71 -34.54 -45.79
C ALA A 474 -21.78 -34.68 -44.57
N LEU A 475 -22.32 -35.00 -43.38
CA LEU A 475 -21.53 -35.13 -42.14
C LEU A 475 -21.55 -36.54 -41.51
N VAL A 476 -21.98 -37.56 -42.25
CA VAL A 476 -21.72 -38.97 -41.89
C VAL A 476 -21.23 -39.70 -43.15
N GLY A 477 -19.90 -39.75 -43.31
CA GLY A 477 -19.20 -40.47 -44.37
C GLY A 477 -17.70 -40.41 -44.16
#